data_AF-A0A7W3UN56-F1
#
_entry.id   AF-A0A7W3UN56-F1
#
_cell.length_a   1.000
_cell.length_b   1.000
_cell.length_c   1.000
_cell.angle_alpha   90.00
_cell.angle_beta   90.00
_cell.angle_gamma   90.00
#
_symmetry.space_group_name_H-M   'P 1'
#
loop_
_entity.id
_entity.type
_entity.pdbx_description
1 polymer ?
#
loop_
_entity_poly.entity_id
_entity_poly.type
_entity_poly.pdbx_seq_one_letter_code
_entity_poly.pdbx_strand_id
1 'polypeptide(L)'
;MSRESVRQQDIRRIEQQWYNMTITSDPMFGLVMQNKAICLNLIQRALPELKINKIKQITTQKEVATLAVDRSVRYDVYAEDDHQRIYVVEMQMKNEHNIPSRLRYYQEQIDNDLLEPGADYNKLAHYPTYVIMFCNFDYFGRGWAKYRFDCTCVEDRQLKLGDNRTVVIFNAKAKQFNGNEQIRGFLQLMRNQVVPDDLLVQQVQKEVQAVKNNPERRRGYMKFELDLMDARRAGKNEGKEEAVQNYINFSYKQHLDDQQIIQGIGEILDIPKEKAAEYFAKYTNQ
;
A
#
# COMPACT_ATOMS: atom_id res chain seq x y z
N MET A 1 -2.94 -3.29 34.18
CA MET A 1 -3.75 -4.24 33.38
C MET A 1 -2.92 -5.49 33.12
N SER A 2 -3.52 -6.69 33.16
CA SER A 2 -2.78 -7.93 32.89
C SER A 2 -2.45 -8.05 31.40
N ARG A 3 -1.35 -8.74 31.03
CA ARG A 3 -0.96 -8.93 29.62
C ARG A 3 -2.05 -9.64 28.80
N GLU A 4 -2.79 -10.56 29.42
CA GLU A 4 -3.91 -11.26 28.80
C GLU A 4 -5.09 -10.34 28.48
N SER A 5 -5.38 -9.34 29.33
CA SER A 5 -6.46 -8.40 29.07
C SER A 5 -6.16 -7.46 27.90
N VAL A 6 -4.89 -7.08 27.71
CA VAL A 6 -4.44 -6.25 26.58
C VAL A 6 -4.54 -7.03 25.27
N ARG A 7 -4.05 -8.28 25.23
CA ARG A 7 -4.09 -9.11 24.01
C ARG A 7 -5.52 -9.35 23.53
N GLN A 8 -6.47 -9.57 24.44
CA GLN A 8 -7.89 -9.72 24.10
C GLN A 8 -8.50 -8.44 23.52
N GLN A 9 -8.11 -7.26 24.04
CA GLN A 9 -8.53 -5.97 23.48
C GLN A 9 -7.98 -5.77 22.06
N ASP A 10 -6.73 -6.14 21.81
CA ASP A 10 -6.12 -6.03 20.48
C ASP A 10 -6.83 -6.90 19.46
N ILE A 11 -7.12 -8.15 19.81
CA ILE A 11 -7.85 -9.09 18.95
C ILE A 11 -9.21 -8.49 18.58
N ARG A 12 -9.97 -7.99 19.56
CA ARG A 12 -11.28 -7.35 19.29
C ARG A 12 -11.15 -6.12 18.40
N ARG A 13 -10.10 -5.31 18.57
CA ARG A 13 -9.85 -4.13 17.74
C ARG A 13 -9.56 -4.52 16.29
N ILE A 14 -8.70 -5.51 16.06
CA ILE A 14 -8.35 -6.00 14.72
C ILE A 14 -9.59 -6.63 14.05
N GLU A 15 -10.41 -7.35 14.82
CA GLU A 15 -11.68 -7.89 14.34
C GLU A 15 -12.65 -6.78 13.90
N GLN A 16 -12.79 -5.71 14.70
CA GLN A 16 -13.62 -4.56 14.31
C GLN A 16 -13.08 -3.88 13.04
N GLN A 17 -11.76 -3.76 12.90
CA GLN A 17 -11.15 -3.23 11.67
C GLN A 17 -11.52 -4.07 10.45
N TRP A 18 -11.48 -5.40 10.55
CA TRP A 18 -11.90 -6.31 9.47
C TRP A 18 -13.32 -6.03 8.99
N TYR A 19 -14.27 -5.90 9.91
CA TYR A 19 -15.67 -5.66 9.57
C TYR A 19 -15.93 -4.26 9.02
N ASN A 20 -15.13 -3.27 9.43
CA ASN A 20 -15.24 -1.88 8.96
C ASN A 20 -14.52 -1.62 7.63
N MET A 21 -13.69 -2.55 7.14
CA MET A 21 -13.00 -2.38 5.86
C MET A 21 -13.99 -2.20 4.70
N THR A 22 -13.66 -1.32 3.78
CA THR A 22 -14.38 -1.11 2.51
C THR A 22 -13.44 -1.42 1.35
N ILE A 23 -13.90 -1.25 0.11
CA ILE A 23 -13.05 -1.45 -1.06
C ILE A 23 -11.80 -0.55 -1.08
N THR A 24 -11.80 0.55 -0.33
CA THR A 24 -10.67 1.48 -0.27
C THR A 24 -9.63 1.13 0.80
N SER A 25 -9.85 0.06 1.56
CA SER A 25 -8.85 -0.48 2.49
C SER A 25 -7.88 -1.37 1.73
N ASP A 26 -6.57 -1.12 1.80
CA ASP A 26 -5.56 -1.83 1.00
C ASP A 26 -5.70 -3.37 1.03
N PRO A 27 -5.90 -4.02 2.21
CA PRO A 27 -6.07 -5.48 2.24
C PRO A 27 -7.34 -5.94 1.51
N MET A 28 -8.43 -5.18 1.62
CA MET A 28 -9.69 -5.51 0.98
C MET A 28 -9.63 -5.29 -0.53
N PHE A 29 -8.97 -4.22 -0.97
CA PHE A 29 -8.77 -3.95 -2.39
C PHE A 29 -8.03 -5.10 -3.07
N GLY A 30 -6.90 -5.54 -2.51
CA GLY A 30 -6.16 -6.70 -3.00
C GLY A 30 -7.03 -7.96 -3.05
N LEU A 31 -7.70 -8.32 -1.96
CA LEU A 31 -8.54 -9.54 -1.91
C LEU A 31 -9.68 -9.53 -2.93
N VAL A 32 -10.33 -8.39 -3.16
CA VAL A 32 -11.39 -8.25 -4.17
C VAL A 32 -10.82 -8.36 -5.59
N MET A 33 -9.66 -7.76 -5.84
CA MET A 33 -9.03 -7.74 -7.17
C MET A 33 -8.45 -9.10 -7.59
N GLN A 34 -8.29 -10.05 -6.67
CA GLN A 34 -8.02 -11.46 -7.02
C GLN A 34 -9.13 -12.07 -7.88
N ASN A 35 -10.36 -11.56 -7.78
CA ASN A 35 -11.44 -11.94 -8.68
C ASN A 35 -11.17 -11.36 -10.07
N LYS A 36 -10.68 -12.21 -10.99
CA LYS A 36 -10.29 -11.81 -12.36
C LYS A 36 -11.40 -11.08 -13.12
N ALA A 37 -12.67 -11.42 -12.90
CA ALA A 37 -13.78 -10.77 -13.59
C ALA A 37 -13.97 -9.32 -13.12
N ILE A 38 -13.81 -9.07 -11.82
CA ILE A 38 -13.90 -7.72 -11.24
C ILE A 38 -12.71 -6.88 -11.68
N CYS A 39 -11.49 -7.43 -11.59
CA CYS A 39 -10.28 -6.74 -12.02
C CYS A 39 -10.33 -6.39 -13.52
N LEU A 40 -10.73 -7.34 -14.38
CA LEU A 40 -10.92 -7.10 -15.81
C LEU A 40 -11.91 -5.96 -16.06
N ASN A 41 -13.09 -6.01 -15.44
CA ASN A 41 -14.14 -5.00 -15.63
C ASN A 41 -13.67 -3.61 -15.17
N LEU A 42 -12.94 -3.53 -14.05
CA LEU A 42 -12.35 -2.27 -13.59
C LEU A 42 -11.34 -1.70 -14.60
N ILE A 43 -10.40 -2.52 -15.09
CA ILE A 43 -9.38 -2.06 -16.05
C ILE A 43 -10.02 -1.69 -17.39
N GLN A 44 -11.00 -2.45 -17.87
CA GLN A 44 -11.76 -2.13 -19.09
C GLN A 44 -12.44 -0.75 -18.98
N ARG A 45 -13.05 -0.42 -17.83
CA ARG A 45 -13.67 0.89 -17.62
C ARG A 45 -12.65 2.00 -17.45
N ALA A 46 -11.47 1.70 -16.91
CA ALA A 46 -10.38 2.66 -16.78
C ALA A 46 -9.75 3.00 -18.14
N LEU A 47 -9.66 2.01 -19.03
CA LEU A 47 -8.99 2.06 -20.33
C LEU A 47 -9.84 1.43 -21.44
N PRO A 48 -11.05 1.96 -21.74
CA PRO A 48 -11.99 1.36 -22.69
C PRO A 48 -11.43 1.24 -24.10
N GLU A 49 -10.49 2.11 -24.47
CA GLU A 49 -9.80 2.11 -25.76
C GLU A 49 -9.00 0.82 -26.02
N LEU A 50 -8.59 0.11 -24.97
CA LEU A 50 -7.73 -1.08 -25.08
C LEU A 50 -8.49 -2.36 -25.42
N LYS A 51 -9.82 -2.37 -25.26
CA LYS A 51 -10.70 -3.52 -25.56
C LYS A 51 -10.14 -4.84 -25.04
N ILE A 52 -9.77 -4.86 -23.77
CA ILE A 52 -9.12 -6.01 -23.12
C ILE A 52 -10.11 -7.17 -23.08
N ASN A 53 -9.74 -8.36 -23.53
CA ASN A 53 -10.64 -9.51 -23.52
C ASN A 53 -10.52 -10.32 -22.24
N LYS A 54 -9.29 -10.53 -21.76
CA LYS A 54 -9.02 -11.45 -20.67
C LYS A 54 -7.79 -11.03 -19.87
N ILE A 55 -7.87 -11.15 -18.55
CA ILE A 55 -6.70 -11.12 -17.69
C ILE A 55 -6.10 -12.53 -17.58
N LYS A 56 -4.85 -12.69 -18.03
CA LYS A 56 -4.10 -13.94 -17.97
C LYS A 56 -3.66 -14.23 -16.54
N GLN A 57 -3.01 -13.25 -15.90
CA GLN A 57 -2.45 -13.38 -14.56
C GLN A 57 -2.80 -12.16 -13.69
N ILE A 58 -3.01 -12.41 -12.39
CA ILE A 58 -3.13 -11.38 -11.36
C ILE A 58 -2.26 -11.81 -10.18
N THR A 59 -1.46 -10.88 -9.67
CA THR A 59 -0.74 -11.00 -8.41
C THR A 59 -1.06 -9.77 -7.59
N THR A 60 -1.64 -9.95 -6.41
CA THR A 60 -1.99 -8.86 -5.49
C THR A 60 -0.95 -8.78 -4.39
N GLN A 61 -0.64 -7.58 -3.90
CA GLN A 61 0.45 -7.36 -2.95
C GLN A 61 1.78 -7.92 -3.47
N LYS A 62 2.05 -7.74 -4.79
CA LYS A 62 3.27 -8.23 -5.43
C LYS A 62 4.45 -7.43 -4.92
N GLU A 63 5.32 -8.04 -4.13
CA GLU A 63 6.62 -7.48 -3.80
C GLU A 63 7.58 -7.74 -4.95
N VAL A 64 8.10 -6.66 -5.54
CA VAL A 64 9.23 -6.72 -6.47
C VAL A 64 10.47 -6.39 -5.66
N ALA A 65 11.24 -7.44 -5.35
CA ALA A 65 12.52 -7.32 -4.69
C ALA A 65 13.62 -7.19 -5.75
N THR A 66 14.30 -6.06 -5.76
CA THR A 66 15.62 -5.93 -6.37
C THR A 66 16.67 -6.54 -5.43
N LEU A 67 17.80 -7.00 -5.98
CA LEU A 67 18.85 -7.78 -5.30
C LEU A 67 19.13 -7.28 -3.87
N ALA A 68 18.58 -8.00 -2.87
CA ALA A 68 18.86 -8.04 -1.43
C ALA A 68 18.97 -6.73 -0.59
N VAL A 69 19.14 -5.53 -1.16
CA VAL A 69 19.42 -4.29 -0.39
C VAL A 69 18.61 -3.07 -0.88
N ASP A 70 17.92 -3.16 -2.01
CA ASP A 70 17.19 -2.03 -2.60
C ASP A 70 15.77 -1.87 -2.04
N ARG A 71 15.21 -0.66 -2.21
CA ARG A 71 13.83 -0.34 -1.81
C ARG A 71 12.86 -1.21 -2.61
N SER A 72 12.28 -2.25 -1.99
CA SER A 72 11.23 -3.04 -2.64
C SER A 72 9.97 -2.19 -2.88
N VAL A 73 9.31 -2.42 -4.01
CA VAL A 73 7.97 -1.91 -4.28
C VAL A 73 6.98 -3.03 -4.05
N ARG A 74 5.87 -2.72 -3.38
CA ARG A 74 4.74 -3.64 -3.26
C ARG A 74 3.56 -3.08 -4.03
N TYR A 75 3.22 -3.75 -5.12
CA TYR A 75 2.06 -3.37 -5.91
C TYR A 75 0.77 -3.90 -5.29
N ASP A 76 -0.25 -3.05 -5.19
CA ASP A 76 -1.59 -3.48 -4.74
C ASP A 76 -2.14 -4.58 -5.65
N VAL A 77 -2.11 -4.32 -6.97
CA VAL A 77 -2.52 -5.25 -8.03
C VAL A 77 -1.54 -5.15 -9.18
N TYR A 78 -0.94 -6.27 -9.55
CA TYR A 78 -0.16 -6.47 -10.77
C TYR A 78 -0.92 -7.46 -11.66
N ALA A 79 -1.30 -7.05 -12.86
CA ALA A 79 -2.05 -7.88 -13.79
C ALA A 79 -1.41 -7.90 -15.19
N GLU A 80 -1.52 -9.03 -15.86
CA GLU A 80 -1.10 -9.21 -17.26
C GLU A 80 -2.31 -9.71 -18.06
N ASP A 81 -2.58 -9.11 -19.21
CA ASP A 81 -3.63 -9.58 -20.11
C ASP A 81 -3.15 -10.59 -21.16
N ASP A 82 -4.05 -10.98 -22.05
CA ASP A 82 -3.80 -11.91 -23.16
C ASP A 82 -2.90 -11.36 -24.27
N HIS A 83 -2.56 -10.07 -24.23
CA HIS A 83 -1.69 -9.38 -25.19
C HIS A 83 -0.37 -8.90 -24.55
N GLN A 84 0.02 -9.49 -23.41
CA GLN A 84 1.25 -9.15 -22.67
C GLN A 84 1.29 -7.71 -22.14
N ARG A 85 0.15 -7.00 -22.09
CA ARG A 85 0.08 -5.67 -21.49
C ARG A 85 0.06 -5.82 -19.97
N ILE A 86 0.86 -5.01 -19.30
CA ILE A 86 1.01 -5.00 -17.84
C ILE A 86 0.20 -3.86 -17.25
N TYR A 87 -0.55 -4.16 -16.20
CA TYR A 87 -1.36 -3.21 -15.46
C TYR A 87 -0.96 -3.24 -13.99
N VAL A 88 -0.52 -2.10 -13.47
CA VAL A 88 -0.37 -1.87 -12.04
C VAL A 88 -1.52 -0.98 -11.59
N VAL A 89 -2.37 -1.48 -10.70
CA VAL A 89 -3.57 -0.76 -10.23
C VAL A 89 -3.48 -0.57 -8.74
N GLU A 90 -3.58 0.68 -8.27
CA GLU A 90 -3.54 0.94 -6.83
C GLU A 90 -4.51 1.99 -6.34
N MET A 91 -4.75 1.92 -5.03
CA MET A 91 -5.65 2.79 -4.29
C MET A 91 -4.85 3.79 -3.45
N GLN A 92 -5.17 5.09 -3.54
CA GLN A 92 -4.50 6.12 -2.75
C GLN A 92 -5.50 6.97 -1.97
N MET A 93 -5.53 6.77 -0.65
CA MET A 93 -6.49 7.45 0.23
C MET A 93 -5.96 8.76 0.83
N LYS A 94 -4.65 8.91 0.92
CA LYS A 94 -3.98 10.11 1.45
C LYS A 94 -3.06 10.73 0.41
N ASN A 95 -3.05 12.05 0.33
CA ASN A 95 -2.11 12.74 -0.57
C ASN A 95 -0.77 12.90 0.14
N GLU A 96 0.24 12.14 -0.28
CA GLU A 96 1.63 12.28 0.19
C GLU A 96 2.45 13.24 -0.69
N HIS A 97 1.80 13.87 -1.68
CA HIS A 97 2.41 14.81 -2.62
C HIS A 97 3.57 14.24 -3.46
N ASN A 98 3.73 12.91 -3.48
CA ASN A 98 4.85 12.21 -4.11
C ASN A 98 4.47 11.32 -5.31
N ILE A 99 3.20 11.33 -5.76
CA ILE A 99 2.69 10.41 -6.79
C ILE A 99 3.58 10.39 -8.05
N PRO A 100 3.96 11.51 -8.70
CA PRO A 100 4.80 11.48 -9.90
C PRO A 100 6.16 10.81 -9.67
N SER A 101 6.83 11.14 -8.55
CA SER A 101 8.12 10.55 -8.19
C SER A 101 8.00 9.05 -7.92
N ARG A 102 6.91 8.63 -7.25
CA ARG A 102 6.63 7.22 -6.96
C ARG A 102 6.33 6.42 -8.23
N LEU A 103 5.54 6.99 -9.14
CA LEU A 103 5.19 6.37 -10.41
C LEU A 103 6.41 6.19 -11.32
N ARG A 104 7.35 7.14 -11.33
CA ARG A 104 8.62 6.97 -12.03
C ARG A 104 9.39 5.74 -11.52
N TYR A 105 9.44 5.55 -10.21
CA TYR A 105 10.10 4.39 -9.60
C TYR A 105 9.34 3.09 -9.88
N TYR A 106 8.01 3.08 -9.81
CA TYR A 106 7.20 1.92 -10.16
C TYR A 106 7.48 1.46 -11.59
N GLN A 107 7.54 2.40 -12.52
CA GLN A 107 7.82 2.09 -13.91
C GLN A 107 9.17 1.40 -14.11
N GLU A 108 10.22 1.92 -13.47
CA GLU A 108 11.54 1.31 -13.47
C GLU A 108 11.50 -0.13 -12.91
N GLN A 109 10.78 -0.35 -11.81
CA GLN A 109 10.69 -1.67 -11.19
C GLN A 109 9.87 -2.66 -12.03
N ILE A 110 8.86 -2.20 -12.78
CA ILE A 110 8.16 -3.05 -13.75
C ILE A 110 9.13 -3.48 -14.86
N ASP A 111 9.89 -2.53 -15.43
CA ASP A 111 10.83 -2.82 -16.52
C ASP A 111 11.95 -3.78 -16.05
N ASN A 112 12.44 -3.62 -14.81
CA ASN A 112 13.42 -4.53 -14.20
C ASN A 112 12.87 -5.95 -13.97
N ASP A 113 11.59 -6.10 -13.62
CA ASP A 113 10.95 -7.42 -13.45
C ASP A 113 10.76 -8.14 -14.80
N LEU A 114 10.61 -7.39 -15.89
CA LEU A 114 10.44 -7.92 -17.24
C LEU A 114 11.77 -8.25 -17.94
N LEU A 115 12.84 -7.54 -17.58
CA LEU A 115 14.17 -7.69 -18.16
C LEU A 115 15.06 -8.59 -17.30
N GLU A 116 15.41 -9.75 -17.85
CA GLU A 116 16.43 -10.61 -17.24
C GLU A 116 17.84 -10.05 -17.48
N PRO A 117 18.83 -10.38 -16.62
CA PRO A 117 20.21 -9.97 -16.83
C PRO A 117 20.73 -10.34 -18.22
N GLY A 118 21.18 -9.33 -18.98
CA GLY A 118 21.70 -9.51 -20.35
C GLY A 118 20.64 -9.50 -21.46
N ALA A 119 19.35 -9.29 -21.15
CA ALA A 119 18.30 -9.16 -22.15
C ALA A 119 18.41 -7.85 -22.95
N ASP A 120 17.99 -7.89 -24.22
CA ASP A 120 17.86 -6.70 -25.07
C ASP A 120 16.67 -5.83 -24.63
N TYR A 121 16.88 -4.52 -24.51
CA TYR A 121 15.85 -3.55 -24.19
C TYR A 121 14.66 -3.56 -25.16
N ASN A 122 14.86 -3.97 -26.41
CA ASN A 122 13.79 -4.12 -27.40
C ASN A 122 12.70 -5.09 -26.93
N LYS A 123 12.99 -5.99 -25.98
CA LYS A 123 12.00 -6.87 -25.35
C LYS A 123 10.84 -6.07 -24.72
N LEU A 124 11.11 -4.88 -24.16
CA LEU A 124 10.09 -4.04 -23.53
C LEU A 124 8.99 -3.59 -24.49
N ALA A 125 9.27 -3.54 -25.81
CA ALA A 125 8.27 -3.19 -26.81
C ALA A 125 7.09 -4.18 -26.84
N HIS A 126 7.28 -5.42 -26.37
CA HIS A 126 6.23 -6.43 -26.27
C HIS A 126 5.37 -6.31 -25.01
N TYR A 127 5.77 -5.49 -24.04
CA TYR A 127 5.10 -5.33 -22.75
C TYR A 127 4.67 -3.88 -22.50
N PRO A 128 3.65 -3.35 -23.20
CA PRO A 128 3.10 -2.05 -22.87
C PRO A 128 2.62 -2.00 -21.41
N THR A 129 2.96 -0.92 -20.70
CA THR A 129 2.72 -0.79 -19.26
C THR A 129 1.72 0.31 -18.95
N TYR A 130 0.81 0.02 -18.01
CA TYR A 130 -0.23 0.94 -17.56
C TYR A 130 -0.22 1.01 -16.04
N VAL A 131 0.15 2.17 -15.49
CA VAL A 131 0.06 2.40 -14.04
C VAL A 131 -1.17 3.25 -13.75
N ILE A 132 -2.13 2.69 -13.02
CA ILE A 132 -3.45 3.25 -12.76
C ILE A 132 -3.59 3.54 -11.26
N MET A 133 -3.72 4.81 -10.92
CA MET A 133 -3.90 5.28 -9.55
C MET A 133 -5.35 5.72 -9.32
N PHE A 134 -6.04 5.12 -8.38
CA PHE A 134 -7.35 5.58 -7.91
C PHE A 134 -7.19 6.44 -6.65
N CYS A 135 -7.29 7.75 -6.79
CA CYS A 135 -7.13 8.68 -5.67
C CYS A 135 -8.49 9.10 -5.08
N ASN A 136 -8.61 9.08 -3.75
CA ASN A 136 -9.76 9.68 -3.05
C ASN A 136 -9.71 11.23 -2.96
N PHE A 137 -8.83 11.84 -3.74
CA PHE A 137 -8.61 13.28 -3.82
C PHE A 137 -8.24 13.66 -5.25
N ASP A 138 -8.32 14.95 -5.53
CA ASP A 138 -7.88 15.49 -6.82
C ASP A 138 -6.40 15.88 -6.73
N TYR A 139 -5.52 15.05 -7.28
CA TYR A 139 -4.08 15.28 -7.19
C TYR A 139 -3.62 16.55 -7.93
N PHE A 140 -4.24 16.87 -9.08
CA PHE A 140 -3.86 18.01 -9.92
C PHE A 140 -4.81 19.22 -9.80
N GLY A 141 -5.93 19.07 -9.08
CA GLY A 141 -6.85 20.17 -8.79
C GLY A 141 -7.65 20.70 -9.99
N ARG A 142 -7.77 19.94 -11.09
CA ARG A 142 -8.53 20.37 -12.28
C ARG A 142 -10.00 19.92 -12.26
N GLY A 143 -10.39 19.08 -11.32
CA GLY A 143 -11.76 18.56 -11.18
C GLY A 143 -12.12 17.44 -12.16
N TRP A 144 -11.16 16.94 -12.94
CA TRP A 144 -11.36 15.88 -13.93
C TRP A 144 -11.36 14.50 -13.30
N ALA A 145 -12.15 13.59 -13.86
CA ALA A 145 -12.22 12.19 -13.41
C ALA A 145 -10.95 11.42 -13.72
N LYS A 146 -10.32 11.70 -14.86
CA LYS A 146 -9.16 10.99 -15.38
C LYS A 146 -8.11 11.98 -15.83
N TYR A 147 -6.89 11.81 -15.32
CA TYR A 147 -5.68 12.40 -15.85
C TYR A 147 -4.88 11.29 -16.51
N ARG A 148 -4.53 11.44 -17.78
CA ARG A 148 -3.73 10.48 -18.52
C ARG A 148 -2.46 11.16 -19.00
N PHE A 149 -1.34 10.48 -18.82
CA PHE A 149 -0.04 10.94 -19.26
C PHE A 149 0.64 9.85 -20.08
N ASP A 150 1.14 10.28 -21.24
CA ASP A 150 2.07 9.56 -22.11
C ASP A 150 3.26 10.48 -22.43
N CYS A 151 4.36 9.91 -22.90
CA CYS A 151 5.54 10.68 -23.24
C CYS A 151 5.37 11.33 -24.62
N THR A 152 5.13 12.64 -24.63
CA THR A 152 4.93 13.47 -25.83
C THR A 152 6.06 14.49 -26.00
N CYS A 153 6.37 14.81 -27.25
CA CYS A 153 7.34 15.86 -27.59
C CYS A 153 6.83 17.23 -27.09
N VAL A 154 7.76 18.10 -26.66
CA VAL A 154 7.42 19.40 -26.09
C VAL A 154 7.00 20.38 -27.19
N GLU A 155 7.74 20.36 -28.29
CA GLU A 155 7.58 21.21 -29.48
C GLU A 155 6.39 20.76 -30.34
N ASP A 156 6.14 19.45 -30.41
CA ASP A 156 5.01 18.86 -31.13
C ASP A 156 4.23 17.89 -30.23
N ARG A 157 3.10 18.35 -29.70
CA ARG A 157 2.24 17.53 -28.81
C ARG A 157 1.55 16.36 -29.50
N GLN A 158 1.57 16.29 -30.83
CA GLN A 158 1.04 15.14 -31.58
C GLN A 158 2.09 14.02 -31.71
N LEU A 159 3.38 14.35 -31.63
CA LEU A 159 4.47 13.38 -31.67
C LEU A 159 4.65 12.69 -30.31
N LYS A 160 4.47 11.36 -30.29
CA LYS A 160 4.69 10.51 -29.11
C LYS A 160 6.05 9.83 -29.17
N LEU A 161 6.71 9.68 -28.02
CA LEU A 161 7.99 8.96 -27.92
C LEU A 161 7.85 7.47 -28.28
N GLY A 162 6.68 6.88 -28.04
CA GLY A 162 6.40 5.49 -28.38
C GLY A 162 7.05 4.46 -27.44
N ASP A 163 7.36 4.86 -26.21
CA ASP A 163 7.93 3.98 -25.17
C ASP A 163 6.93 3.01 -24.52
N ASN A 164 5.68 2.99 -25.00
CA ASN A 164 4.59 2.11 -24.55
C ASN A 164 4.23 2.20 -23.05
N ARG A 165 4.58 3.32 -22.40
CA ARG A 165 4.23 3.58 -21.00
C ARG A 165 3.03 4.52 -20.93
N THR A 166 2.07 4.20 -20.09
CA THR A 166 0.92 5.07 -19.82
C THR A 166 0.65 5.16 -18.33
N VAL A 167 0.55 6.40 -17.83
CA VAL A 167 0.11 6.67 -16.46
C VAL A 167 -1.32 7.20 -16.50
N VAL A 168 -2.17 6.66 -15.63
CA VAL A 168 -3.53 7.15 -15.42
C VAL A 168 -3.77 7.42 -13.95
N ILE A 169 -4.23 8.62 -13.62
CA ILE A 169 -4.61 9.01 -12.28
C ILE A 169 -6.09 9.38 -12.29
N PHE A 170 -6.89 8.63 -11.54
CA PHE A 170 -8.30 8.90 -11.33
C PHE A 170 -8.53 9.70 -10.05
N ASN A 171 -9.52 10.59 -10.10
CA ASN A 171 -9.92 11.46 -9.01
C ASN A 171 -11.36 11.14 -8.59
N ALA A 172 -11.54 10.57 -7.40
CA ALA A 172 -12.87 10.23 -6.89
C ALA A 172 -13.74 11.45 -6.56
N LYS A 173 -13.16 12.66 -6.45
CA LYS A 173 -13.90 13.91 -6.23
C LYS A 173 -14.31 14.62 -7.52
N ALA A 174 -14.06 13.99 -8.67
CA ALA A 174 -14.31 14.61 -9.95
C ALA A 174 -15.77 14.99 -10.17
N LYS A 175 -15.94 16.08 -10.93
CA LYS A 175 -17.24 16.56 -11.42
C LYS A 175 -17.30 16.50 -12.95
N GLN A 176 -16.14 16.49 -13.60
CA GLN A 176 -16.01 16.48 -15.06
C GLN A 176 -15.45 15.13 -15.51
N PHE A 177 -16.23 14.37 -16.26
CA PHE A 177 -15.84 13.02 -16.69
C PHE A 177 -15.23 12.98 -18.10
N ASN A 178 -15.53 13.96 -18.96
CA ASN A 178 -14.93 14.12 -20.29
C ASN A 178 -14.89 12.80 -21.09
N GLY A 179 -16.02 12.09 -21.13
CA GLY A 179 -16.15 10.79 -21.82
C GLY A 179 -15.79 9.55 -20.99
N ASN A 180 -15.32 9.70 -19.75
CA ASN A 180 -14.96 8.58 -18.87
C ASN A 180 -16.12 8.15 -17.94
N GLU A 181 -17.36 8.19 -18.41
CA GLU A 181 -18.53 7.95 -17.55
C GLU A 181 -18.58 6.52 -17.00
N GLN A 182 -17.98 5.57 -17.69
CA GLN A 182 -17.97 4.15 -17.31
C GLN A 182 -17.28 3.89 -15.97
N ILE A 183 -16.35 4.75 -15.53
CA ILE A 183 -15.65 4.60 -14.24
C ILE A 183 -16.41 5.28 -13.09
N ARG A 184 -17.44 6.10 -13.38
CA ARG A 184 -18.14 6.94 -12.39
C ARG A 184 -18.61 6.17 -11.18
N GLY A 185 -19.29 5.04 -11.39
CA GLY A 185 -19.83 4.26 -10.28
C GLY A 185 -18.76 3.74 -9.33
N PHE A 186 -17.60 3.33 -9.85
CA PHE A 186 -16.47 2.90 -9.02
C PHE A 186 -15.86 4.07 -8.22
N LEU A 187 -15.68 5.25 -8.86
CA LEU A 187 -15.19 6.46 -8.17
C LEU A 187 -16.15 6.92 -7.07
N GLN A 188 -17.46 6.80 -7.28
CA GLN A 188 -18.47 7.08 -6.26
C GLN A 188 -18.42 6.04 -5.14
N LEU A 189 -18.25 4.76 -5.47
CA LEU A 189 -18.12 3.69 -4.47
C LEU A 189 -16.93 3.92 -3.54
N MET A 190 -15.78 4.40 -4.05
CA MET A 190 -14.63 4.78 -3.21
C MET A 190 -14.97 5.84 -2.16
N ARG A 191 -16.01 6.63 -2.41
CA ARG A 191 -16.51 7.67 -1.49
C ARG A 191 -17.72 7.19 -0.67
N ASN A 192 -17.93 5.88 -0.57
CA ASN A 192 -19.07 5.25 0.07
C ASN A 192 -20.42 5.65 -0.53
N GLN A 193 -20.44 6.07 -1.80
CA GLN A 193 -21.67 6.36 -2.55
C GLN A 193 -21.98 5.19 -3.47
N VAL A 194 -23.01 4.42 -3.13
CA VAL A 194 -23.39 3.24 -3.89
C VAL A 194 -24.27 3.67 -5.06
N VAL A 195 -23.90 3.23 -6.27
CA VAL A 195 -24.73 3.36 -7.47
C VAL A 195 -25.37 2.00 -7.75
N PRO A 196 -26.64 1.78 -7.39
CA PRO A 196 -27.25 0.46 -7.42
C PRO A 196 -27.25 -0.17 -8.81
N ASP A 197 -27.43 0.62 -9.87
CA ASP A 197 -27.57 0.11 -11.25
C ASP A 197 -26.22 -0.16 -11.93
N ASP A 198 -25.09 0.17 -11.29
CA ASP A 198 -23.77 -0.11 -11.85
C ASP A 198 -23.34 -1.55 -11.55
N LEU A 199 -23.27 -2.38 -12.59
CA LEU A 199 -22.86 -3.79 -12.50
C LEU A 199 -21.50 -4.00 -11.83
N LEU A 200 -20.51 -3.13 -12.07
CA LEU A 200 -19.20 -3.27 -11.41
C LEU A 200 -19.33 -2.99 -9.91
N VAL A 201 -20.11 -1.97 -9.55
CA VAL A 201 -20.37 -1.63 -8.14
C VAL A 201 -21.03 -2.81 -7.42
N GLN A 202 -22.07 -3.40 -8.02
CA GLN A 202 -22.73 -4.59 -7.48
C GLN A 202 -21.75 -5.77 -7.31
N GLN A 203 -20.94 -6.06 -8.33
CA GLN A 203 -19.94 -7.14 -8.28
C GLN A 203 -18.92 -6.91 -7.17
N VAL A 204 -18.37 -5.71 -7.05
CA VAL A 204 -17.42 -5.33 -6.01
C VAL A 204 -18.06 -5.47 -4.62
N GLN A 205 -19.28 -4.95 -4.42
CA GLN A 205 -19.96 -5.06 -3.13
C GLN A 205 -20.22 -6.52 -2.74
N LYS A 206 -20.67 -7.35 -3.69
CA LYS A 206 -20.88 -8.78 -3.47
C LYS A 206 -19.57 -9.48 -3.09
N GLU A 207 -18.48 -9.19 -3.78
CA GLU A 207 -17.17 -9.77 -3.46
C GLU A 207 -16.65 -9.28 -2.10
N VAL A 208 -16.81 -7.99 -1.75
CA VAL A 208 -16.46 -7.49 -0.41
C VAL A 208 -17.20 -8.27 0.68
N GLN A 209 -18.49 -8.54 0.51
CA GLN A 209 -19.25 -9.36 1.46
C GLN A 209 -18.76 -10.81 1.49
N ALA A 210 -18.48 -11.40 0.32
CA ALA A 210 -17.93 -12.75 0.23
C ALA A 210 -16.56 -12.87 0.92
N VAL A 211 -15.69 -11.88 0.74
CA VAL A 211 -14.39 -11.77 1.43
C VAL A 211 -14.60 -11.75 2.94
N LYS A 212 -15.47 -10.85 3.44
CA LYS A 212 -15.72 -10.68 4.87
C LYS A 212 -16.28 -11.93 5.53
N ASN A 213 -17.10 -12.68 4.81
CA ASN A 213 -17.73 -13.92 5.28
C ASN A 213 -16.83 -15.16 5.14
N ASN A 214 -15.68 -15.06 4.46
CA ASN A 214 -14.75 -16.16 4.31
C ASN A 214 -13.88 -16.31 5.57
N PRO A 215 -13.99 -17.42 6.34
CA PRO A 215 -13.25 -17.59 7.59
C PRO A 215 -11.73 -17.71 7.40
N GLU A 216 -11.26 -18.19 6.23
CA GLU A 216 -9.83 -18.32 5.93
C GLU A 216 -9.21 -16.96 5.63
N ARG A 217 -9.87 -16.15 4.78
CA ARG A 217 -9.43 -14.77 4.50
C ARG A 217 -9.38 -13.94 5.78
N ARG A 218 -10.40 -14.06 6.62
CA ARG A 218 -10.44 -13.42 7.94
C ARG A 218 -9.30 -13.92 8.83
N ARG A 219 -9.09 -15.24 8.95
CA ARG A 219 -7.99 -15.80 9.76
C ARG A 219 -6.62 -15.32 9.29
N GLY A 220 -6.39 -15.28 7.98
CA GLY A 220 -5.16 -14.77 7.38
C GLY A 220 -4.89 -13.32 7.76
N TYR A 221 -5.89 -12.45 7.63
CA TYR A 221 -5.80 -11.04 8.04
C TYR A 221 -5.51 -10.89 9.54
N MET A 222 -6.27 -11.61 10.40
CA MET A 222 -6.09 -11.53 11.86
C MET A 222 -4.67 -11.96 12.26
N LYS A 223 -4.15 -13.03 11.66
CA LYS A 223 -2.80 -13.51 11.92
C LYS A 223 -1.77 -12.45 11.52
N PHE A 224 -1.86 -11.92 10.31
CA PHE A 224 -0.93 -10.91 9.81
C PHE A 224 -0.88 -9.66 10.70
N GLU A 225 -2.04 -9.11 11.08
CA GLU A 225 -2.11 -7.92 11.94
C GLU A 225 -1.58 -8.17 13.37
N LEU A 226 -1.83 -9.36 13.92
CA LEU A 226 -1.28 -9.75 15.22
C LEU A 226 0.25 -9.90 15.18
N ASP A 227 0.77 -10.57 14.15
CA ASP A 227 2.21 -10.75 13.95
C ASP A 227 2.90 -9.37 13.76
N LEU A 228 2.30 -8.49 12.95
CA LEU A 228 2.79 -7.12 12.76
C LEU A 228 2.75 -6.31 14.06
N MET A 229 1.71 -6.50 14.87
CA MET A 229 1.60 -5.83 16.16
C MET A 229 2.66 -6.31 17.16
N ASP A 230 2.90 -7.62 17.22
CA ASP A 230 3.93 -8.21 18.08
C ASP A 230 5.33 -7.76 17.63
N ALA A 231 5.59 -7.68 16.31
CA ALA A 231 6.83 -7.12 15.76
C ALA A 231 7.02 -5.62 16.13
N ARG A 232 5.97 -4.79 16.02
CA ARG A 232 6.02 -3.38 16.46
C ARG A 232 6.30 -3.23 17.94
N ARG A 233 5.77 -4.13 18.77
CA ARG A 233 6.05 -4.16 20.22
C ARG A 233 7.50 -4.54 20.49
N ALA A 234 8.01 -5.56 19.81
CA ALA A 234 9.41 -5.97 19.92
C ALA A 234 10.33 -4.80 19.55
N GLY A 235 10.15 -4.19 18.37
CA GLY A 235 10.96 -3.04 17.95
C GLY A 235 10.86 -1.82 18.87
N LYS A 236 9.67 -1.55 19.44
CA LYS A 236 9.52 -0.48 20.46
C LYS A 236 10.27 -0.82 21.75
N ASN A 237 10.28 -2.09 22.16
CA ASN A 237 11.03 -2.52 23.34
C ASN A 237 12.53 -2.46 23.09
N GLU A 238 13.01 -2.95 21.95
CA GLU A 238 14.41 -2.84 21.53
C GLU A 238 14.88 -1.38 21.51
N GLY A 239 14.11 -0.47 20.89
CA GLY A 239 14.44 0.96 20.89
C GLY A 239 14.45 1.60 22.29
N LYS A 240 13.62 1.11 23.23
CA LYS A 240 13.69 1.53 24.63
C LYS A 240 14.96 1.00 25.31
N GLU A 241 15.32 -0.25 25.06
CA GLU A 241 16.54 -0.86 25.61
C GLU A 241 17.80 -0.14 25.12
N GLU A 242 17.89 0.13 23.81
CA GLU A 242 18.98 0.92 23.23
C GLU A 242 19.04 2.34 23.78
N ALA A 243 17.89 3.01 23.97
CA ALA A 243 17.84 4.35 24.54
C ALA A 243 18.39 4.37 25.98
N VAL A 244 18.05 3.36 26.80
CA VAL A 244 18.58 3.22 28.16
C VAL A 244 20.08 2.97 28.15
N GLN A 245 20.57 2.05 27.32
CA GLN A 245 22.01 1.79 27.22
C GLN A 245 22.80 3.04 26.80
N ASN A 246 22.33 3.76 25.78
CA ASN A 246 22.94 5.00 25.32
C ASN A 246 22.92 6.08 26.42
N TYR A 247 21.81 6.18 27.16
CA TYR A 247 21.68 7.09 28.29
C TYR A 247 22.66 6.75 29.43
N ILE A 248 22.78 5.48 29.81
CA ILE A 248 23.74 5.02 30.84
C ILE A 248 25.17 5.38 30.42
N ASN A 249 25.55 5.03 29.18
CA ASN A 249 26.89 5.31 28.64
C ASN A 249 27.19 6.82 28.60
N PHE A 250 26.22 7.64 28.19
CA PHE A 250 26.37 9.09 28.20
C PHE A 250 26.48 9.65 29.62
N SER A 251 25.65 9.16 30.54
CA SER A 251 25.62 9.65 31.93
C SER A 251 26.90 9.34 32.69
N TYR A 252 27.51 8.16 32.47
CA TYR A 252 28.83 7.86 33.02
C TYR A 252 29.94 8.77 32.46
N LYS A 253 29.89 9.12 31.17
CA LYS A 253 30.81 10.11 30.57
C LYS A 253 30.66 11.50 31.17
N GLN A 254 29.49 11.83 31.69
CA GLN A 254 29.20 13.08 32.38
C GLN A 254 29.42 12.98 33.91
N HIS A 255 29.99 11.87 34.39
CA HIS A 255 30.28 11.63 35.81
C HIS A 255 29.05 11.68 36.73
N LEU A 256 27.85 11.34 36.23
CA LEU A 256 26.68 11.14 37.10
C LEU A 256 26.87 9.87 37.95
N ASP A 257 26.30 9.89 39.15
CA ASP A 257 26.27 8.71 40.02
C ASP A 257 25.12 7.76 39.65
N ASP A 258 25.22 6.52 40.13
CA ASP A 258 24.24 5.46 39.84
C ASP A 258 22.81 5.84 40.26
N GLN A 259 22.62 6.61 41.33
CA GLN A 259 21.28 7.00 41.78
C GLN A 259 20.64 8.00 40.83
N GLN A 260 21.43 8.96 40.32
CA GLN A 260 21.00 9.93 39.32
C GLN A 260 20.68 9.23 37.98
N ILE A 261 21.48 8.24 37.59
CA ILE A 261 21.24 7.46 36.36
C ILE A 261 19.94 6.65 36.49
N ILE A 262 19.74 5.93 37.59
CA ILE A 262 18.51 5.16 37.85
C ILE A 262 17.28 6.07 37.86
N GLN A 263 17.38 7.27 38.45
CA GLN A 263 16.29 8.24 38.42
C GLN A 263 15.96 8.68 36.98
N GLY A 264 16.97 9.04 36.19
CA GLY A 264 16.77 9.44 34.80
C GLY A 264 16.17 8.33 33.92
N ILE A 265 16.53 7.07 34.16
CA ILE A 265 15.89 5.92 33.48
C ILE A 265 14.40 5.84 33.82
N GLY A 266 14.04 6.05 35.09
CA GLY A 266 12.65 6.09 35.56
C GLY A 266 11.84 7.17 34.84
N GLU A 267 12.42 8.36 34.66
CA GLU A 267 11.81 9.48 33.96
C GLU A 267 11.68 9.23 32.45
N ILE A 268 12.73 8.70 31.79
CA ILE A 268 12.74 8.41 30.35
C ILE A 268 11.69 7.36 29.97
N LEU A 269 11.56 6.31 30.79
CA LEU A 269 10.68 5.19 30.50
C LEU A 269 9.29 5.31 31.14
N ASP A 270 9.07 6.34 31.97
CA ASP A 270 7.88 6.53 32.81
C ASP A 270 7.59 5.26 33.64
N ILE A 271 8.60 4.80 34.38
CA ILE A 271 8.53 3.59 35.20
C ILE A 271 8.95 3.86 36.65
N PRO A 272 8.42 3.07 37.62
CA PRO A 272 8.84 3.16 39.01
C PRO A 272 10.33 2.93 39.19
N LYS A 273 10.90 3.55 40.23
CA LYS A 273 12.33 3.49 40.55
C LYS A 273 12.84 2.06 40.71
N GLU A 274 12.03 1.14 41.24
CA GLU A 274 12.43 -0.27 41.39
C GLU A 274 12.69 -0.92 40.02
N LYS A 275 11.82 -0.68 39.04
CA LYS A 275 12.02 -1.19 37.67
C LYS A 275 13.17 -0.49 36.97
N ALA A 276 13.35 0.82 37.18
CA ALA A 276 14.49 1.53 36.63
C ALA A 276 15.83 0.95 37.13
N ALA A 277 15.89 0.54 38.40
CA ALA A 277 17.05 -0.13 38.97
C ALA A 277 17.29 -1.52 38.34
N GLU A 278 16.24 -2.29 38.05
CA GLU A 278 16.37 -3.57 37.30
C GLU A 278 16.93 -3.34 35.89
N TYR A 279 16.44 -2.32 35.17
CA TYR A 279 16.95 -1.93 33.86
C TYR A 279 18.43 -1.51 33.94
N PHE A 280 18.80 -0.69 34.93
CA PHE A 280 20.19 -0.28 35.14
C PHE A 280 21.10 -1.50 35.40
N ALA A 281 20.73 -2.36 36.34
CA ALA A 281 21.50 -3.55 36.71
C ALA A 281 21.67 -4.55 35.54
N LYS A 282 20.70 -4.64 34.63
CA LYS A 282 20.78 -5.48 33.44
C LYS A 282 21.92 -5.05 32.50
N TYR A 283 22.27 -3.75 32.46
CA TYR A 283 23.22 -3.19 31.49
C TYR A 283 24.55 -2.73 32.11
N THR A 284 24.69 -2.74 33.43
CA THR A 284 25.96 -2.46 34.12
C THR A 284 26.67 -3.70 34.65
N ASN A 285 26.00 -4.87 34.68
CA ASN A 285 26.59 -6.16 35.07
C ASN A 285 27.10 -6.98 33.85
N GLN A 286 27.39 -6.34 32.72
CA GLN A 286 28.10 -6.93 31.57
C GLN A 286 29.53 -6.39 31.53
#